data_AF-A0A812PRJ1-F1
#
_entry.id   AF-A0A812PRJ1-F1
#
_cell.length_a   1.000
_cell.length_b   1.000
_cell.length_c   1.000
_cell.angle_alpha   90.00
_cell.angle_beta   90.00
_cell.angle_gamma   90.00
#
_symmetry.space_group_name_H-M   'P 1'
#
loop_
_entity.id
_entity.type
_entity.pdbx_description
1 polymer ?
#
loop_
_entity_poly.entity_id
_entity_poly.type
_entity_poly.pdbx_seq_one_letter_code
_entity_poly.pdbx_strand_id
1 'polypeptide(L)'
;MAPGRGATAAAACTACFLLLIVLLLGRRCAFRLPTSAFVPPPAGLAPWADRSLEVFGVLVAAAPRVDPRTLLHAAAVLAEFLDQDQDGFADVPEVSWQLQEHQAVVLLLADEDEYLTGAGAVEGLESEVIKNDNPGWNCSVRGVFVFSELFQTETRRKDGEDAAWEEILHLITHVGYGCAFPERWGFQQISEKGIRSELSRALDIALGSCPPSYTGRQGRKERDCHYFYEGGRSCSPSLEHEYSHCTQELLRLHDPEGFRLAGLLPQGLPRGLYRPAHSIWGDLDDLCPF
;
A
#
# COMPACT_ATOMS: atom_id res chain seq x y z
N MET A 1 -30.72 74.59 -0.66
CA MET A 1 -29.92 74.23 0.52
C MET A 1 -29.86 72.72 0.61
N ALA A 2 -28.68 72.13 0.38
CA ALA A 2 -28.40 70.76 0.83
C ALA A 2 -28.17 70.79 2.35
N PRO A 3 -28.57 69.72 3.06
CA PRO A 3 -27.59 68.72 3.53
C PRO A 3 -28.16 67.29 3.34
N GLY A 4 -27.43 66.18 3.31
CA GLY A 4 -26.06 65.84 3.63
C GLY A 4 -26.05 64.39 4.14
N ARG A 5 -25.08 63.59 3.66
CA ARG A 5 -24.57 62.31 4.23
C ARG A 5 -25.49 61.09 4.04
N GLY A 6 -25.14 60.01 3.33
CA GLY A 6 -23.83 59.56 2.87
C GLY A 6 -23.01 58.95 4.01
N ALA A 7 -23.46 57.82 4.59
CA ALA A 7 -22.66 56.86 5.36
C ALA A 7 -23.54 55.76 5.99
N THR A 8 -24.00 54.77 5.22
CA THR A 8 -24.55 53.52 5.82
C THR A 8 -24.30 52.26 5.00
N ALA A 9 -24.05 52.35 3.69
CA ALA A 9 -23.89 51.15 2.86
C ALA A 9 -22.48 50.53 2.86
N ALA A 10 -21.44 51.30 3.16
CA ALA A 10 -20.05 50.79 3.08
C ALA A 10 -19.66 49.92 4.30
N ALA A 11 -20.17 50.22 5.50
CA ALA A 11 -19.80 49.49 6.73
C ALA A 11 -20.44 48.10 6.83
N ALA A 12 -21.63 47.91 6.26
CA ALA A 12 -22.33 46.62 6.26
C ALA A 12 -21.66 45.59 5.34
N CYS A 13 -20.99 46.03 4.27
CA CYS A 13 -20.33 45.15 3.31
C CYS A 13 -19.00 44.60 3.86
N THR A 14 -18.22 45.41 4.58
CA THR A 14 -16.94 45.00 5.17
C THR A 14 -17.13 44.05 6.36
N ALA A 15 -18.18 44.27 7.17
CA ALA A 15 -18.51 43.36 8.27
C ALA A 15 -18.98 41.98 7.78
N CYS A 16 -19.73 41.93 6.66
CA CYS A 16 -20.16 40.66 6.07
C CYS A 16 -18.99 39.88 5.45
N PHE A 17 -18.04 40.58 4.81
CA PHE A 17 -16.83 39.96 4.28
C PHE A 17 -15.87 39.45 5.36
N LEU A 18 -15.70 40.19 6.46
CA LEU A 18 -14.91 39.74 7.61
C LEU A 18 -15.57 38.56 8.36
N LEU A 19 -16.90 38.53 8.46
CA LEU A 19 -17.64 37.41 9.05
C LEU A 19 -17.54 36.13 8.19
N LEU A 20 -17.57 36.26 6.86
CA LEU A 20 -17.35 35.15 5.92
C LEU A 20 -15.91 34.64 5.98
N ILE A 21 -14.92 35.52 6.09
CA ILE A 21 -13.50 35.13 6.25
C ILE A 21 -13.27 34.45 7.60
N VAL A 22 -13.92 34.88 8.69
CA VAL A 22 -13.83 34.21 10.00
C VAL A 22 -14.56 32.86 10.01
N LEU A 23 -15.66 32.71 9.26
CA LEU A 23 -16.36 31.41 9.09
C LEU A 23 -15.60 30.46 8.15
N LEU A 24 -14.86 30.97 7.16
CA LEU A 24 -14.01 30.17 6.26
C LEU A 24 -12.63 29.84 6.86
N LEU A 25 -12.09 30.68 7.74
CA LEU A 25 -10.86 30.41 8.51
C LEU A 25 -11.13 29.68 9.84
N GLY A 26 -12.40 29.52 10.20
CA GLY A 26 -12.85 29.01 11.50
C GLY A 26 -13.06 27.50 11.58
N ARG A 27 -13.04 26.76 10.46
CA ARG A 27 -12.94 25.30 10.50
C ARG A 27 -11.48 24.92 10.79
N ARG A 28 -11.05 25.16 12.04
CA ARG A 28 -9.98 24.34 12.60
C ARG A 28 -10.54 22.93 12.66
N CYS A 29 -10.23 22.13 11.65
CA CYS A 29 -10.34 20.68 11.71
C CYS A 29 -9.60 20.22 12.97
N ALA A 30 -10.31 20.06 14.08
CA ALA A 30 -9.80 19.28 15.18
C ALA A 30 -9.88 17.85 14.70
N PHE A 31 -8.79 17.37 14.10
CA PHE A 31 -8.63 15.98 13.68
C PHE A 31 -8.84 15.09 14.91
N ARG A 32 -10.03 14.52 15.02
CA ARG A 32 -10.37 13.53 16.02
C ARG A 32 -10.51 12.23 15.25
N LEU A 33 -9.45 11.43 15.29
CA LEU A 33 -9.53 10.05 14.82
C LEU A 33 -10.73 9.40 15.50
N PRO A 34 -11.70 8.83 14.75
CA PRO A 34 -12.72 8.03 15.37
C PRO A 34 -12.01 6.79 15.93
N THR A 35 -11.71 6.80 17.23
CA THR A 35 -11.16 5.63 17.94
C THR A 35 -12.10 4.42 17.87
N SER A 36 -13.37 4.63 17.49
CA SER A 36 -14.34 3.59 17.18
C SER A 36 -14.07 2.83 15.87
N ALA A 37 -13.18 3.32 15.00
CA ALA A 37 -12.81 2.64 13.76
C ALA A 37 -11.83 1.47 13.97
N PHE A 38 -11.15 1.42 15.11
CA PHE A 38 -10.21 0.36 15.44
C PHE A 38 -10.85 -0.69 16.33
N VAL A 39 -10.62 -1.96 15.98
CA VAL A 39 -11.08 -3.11 16.75
C VAL A 39 -9.87 -3.90 17.27
N PRO A 40 -10.00 -4.67 18.36
CA PRO A 40 -8.96 -5.63 18.74
C PRO A 40 -8.71 -6.63 17.62
N PRO A 41 -7.45 -7.04 17.37
CA PRO A 41 -7.17 -8.02 16.34
C PRO A 41 -7.65 -9.42 16.75
N PRO A 42 -7.81 -10.34 15.78
CA PRO A 42 -8.06 -11.75 16.08
C PRO A 42 -7.01 -12.35 17.02
N ALA A 43 -7.38 -13.41 17.73
CA ALA A 43 -6.54 -14.00 18.79
C ALA A 43 -5.11 -14.33 18.34
N GLY A 44 -4.91 -14.84 17.11
CA GLY A 44 -3.58 -15.17 16.60
C GLY A 44 -2.71 -13.99 16.20
N LEU A 45 -3.30 -12.80 16.06
CA LEU A 45 -2.57 -11.55 15.85
C LEU A 45 -2.39 -10.73 17.13
N ALA A 46 -3.14 -11.03 18.20
CA ALA A 46 -3.06 -10.32 19.48
C ALA A 46 -1.66 -10.28 20.14
N PRO A 47 -0.76 -11.26 19.94
CA PRO A 47 0.63 -11.14 20.41
C PRO A 47 1.44 -10.04 19.69
N TRP A 48 1.03 -9.67 18.47
CA TRP A 48 1.79 -8.82 17.55
C TRP A 48 1.16 -7.43 17.34
N ALA A 49 -0.14 -7.31 17.59
CA ALA A 49 -0.92 -6.10 17.41
C ALA A 49 -1.93 -5.93 18.56
N ASP A 50 -2.24 -4.67 18.91
CA ASP A 50 -3.27 -4.32 19.88
C ASP A 50 -4.55 -3.76 19.23
N ARG A 51 -4.47 -3.42 17.94
CA ARG A 51 -5.58 -2.86 17.17
C ARG A 51 -5.47 -3.19 15.69
N SER A 52 -6.61 -3.24 15.03
CA SER A 52 -6.72 -3.49 13.60
C SER A 52 -7.94 -2.80 12.99
N LEU A 53 -7.97 -2.78 11.67
CA LEU A 53 -9.12 -2.45 10.83
C LEU A 53 -9.14 -3.41 9.63
N GLU A 54 -10.28 -3.55 8.96
CA GLU A 54 -10.47 -4.42 7.78
C GLU A 54 -10.81 -3.67 6.47
N VAL A 55 -9.92 -3.70 5.47
CA VAL A 55 -10.15 -3.15 4.13
C VAL A 55 -10.55 -4.28 3.18
N PHE A 56 -11.77 -4.29 2.65
CA PHE A 56 -12.23 -5.35 1.72
C PHE A 56 -11.94 -6.78 2.21
N GLY A 57 -12.15 -7.04 3.51
CA GLY A 57 -11.86 -8.32 4.14
C GLY A 57 -10.39 -8.58 4.51
N VAL A 58 -9.48 -7.67 4.18
CA VAL A 58 -8.04 -7.76 4.48
C VAL A 58 -7.72 -6.98 5.74
N LEU A 59 -7.01 -7.59 6.68
CA LEU A 59 -6.66 -6.92 7.94
C LEU A 59 -5.48 -5.96 7.76
N VAL A 60 -5.57 -4.82 8.42
CA VAL A 60 -4.44 -3.92 8.66
C VAL A 60 -4.32 -3.82 10.17
N ALA A 61 -3.25 -4.38 10.73
CA ALA A 61 -3.05 -4.53 12.16
C ALA A 61 -1.82 -3.74 12.60
N ALA A 62 -1.86 -3.10 13.77
CA ALA A 62 -0.77 -2.27 14.26
C ALA A 62 -0.32 -2.66 15.66
N ALA A 63 0.99 -2.64 15.87
CA ALA A 63 1.62 -2.79 17.17
C ALA A 63 1.35 -1.56 18.07
N PRO A 64 1.50 -1.68 19.41
CA PRO A 64 1.19 -0.61 20.35
C PRO A 64 1.95 0.71 20.12
N ARG A 65 3.18 0.64 19.59
CA ARG A 65 4.04 1.81 19.37
C ARG A 65 3.76 2.57 18.07
N VAL A 66 2.92 2.01 17.19
CA VAL A 66 2.55 2.65 15.92
C VAL A 66 1.56 3.80 16.18
N ASP A 67 1.69 4.91 15.47
CA ASP A 67 0.75 6.02 15.48
C ASP A 67 -0.53 5.58 14.74
N PRO A 68 -1.72 5.81 15.31
CA PRO A 68 -2.99 5.55 14.63
C PRO A 68 -3.13 6.13 13.22
N ARG A 69 -2.44 7.23 12.91
CA ARG A 69 -2.41 7.82 11.56
C ARG A 69 -1.70 6.94 10.54
N THR A 70 -0.65 6.23 10.96
CA THR A 70 0.06 5.30 10.09
C THR A 70 -0.82 4.11 9.73
N LEU A 71 -1.60 3.61 10.70
CA LEU A 71 -2.60 2.57 10.47
C LEU A 71 -3.66 3.00 9.45
N LEU A 72 -4.22 4.21 9.59
CA LEU A 72 -5.20 4.73 8.61
C LEU A 72 -4.59 5.01 7.24
N HIS A 73 -3.34 5.47 7.20
CA HIS A 73 -2.63 5.69 5.95
C HIS A 73 -2.42 4.38 5.18
N ALA A 74 -1.92 3.34 5.85
CA ALA A 74 -1.79 2.00 5.27
C ALA A 74 -3.15 1.45 4.80
N ALA A 75 -4.22 1.67 5.58
CA ALA A 75 -5.57 1.29 5.18
C ALA A 75 -6.04 1.98 3.90
N ALA A 76 -5.80 3.28 3.77
CA ALA A 76 -6.15 4.05 2.59
C ALA A 76 -5.35 3.60 1.35
N VAL A 77 -4.04 3.34 1.52
CA VAL A 77 -3.18 2.81 0.46
C VAL A 77 -3.68 1.44 -0.03
N LEU A 78 -3.99 0.52 0.89
CA LEU A 78 -4.57 -0.78 0.56
C LEU A 78 -5.91 -0.64 -0.17
N ALA A 79 -6.77 0.27 0.29
CA ALA A 79 -8.06 0.50 -0.35
C ALA A 79 -7.92 1.06 -1.77
N GLU A 80 -7.04 2.05 -1.99
CA GLU A 80 -6.78 2.61 -3.32
C GLU A 80 -6.12 1.61 -4.29
N PHE A 81 -5.37 0.63 -3.77
CA PHE A 81 -4.83 -0.44 -4.60
C PHE A 81 -5.87 -1.48 -4.98
N LEU A 82 -6.83 -1.77 -4.10
CA LEU A 82 -7.87 -2.76 -4.36
C LEU A 82 -9.07 -2.19 -5.12
N ASP A 83 -9.34 -0.89 -4.97
CA ASP A 83 -10.44 -0.13 -5.57
C ASP A 83 -9.89 1.21 -6.09
N GLN A 84 -9.38 1.17 -7.31
CA GLN A 84 -8.71 2.29 -7.98
C GLN A 84 -9.70 3.35 -8.45
N ASP A 85 -10.90 2.95 -8.88
CA ASP A 85 -11.94 3.86 -9.35
C ASP A 85 -12.82 4.43 -8.22
N GLN A 86 -12.63 3.92 -7.00
CA GLN A 86 -13.26 4.34 -5.75
C GLN A 86 -14.78 4.17 -5.75
N ASP A 87 -15.29 3.20 -6.51
CA ASP A 87 -16.72 2.90 -6.58
C ASP A 87 -17.22 2.12 -5.33
N GLY A 88 -16.30 1.70 -4.46
CA GLY A 88 -16.57 0.95 -3.24
C GLY A 88 -16.53 -0.57 -3.42
N PHE A 89 -16.11 -1.07 -4.58
CA PHE A 89 -15.89 -2.47 -4.87
C PHE A 89 -14.44 -2.72 -5.29
N ALA A 90 -13.92 -3.89 -4.98
CA ALA A 90 -12.59 -4.25 -5.47
C ALA A 90 -12.61 -4.42 -6.99
N ASP A 91 -11.67 -3.81 -7.71
CA ASP A 91 -11.58 -3.85 -9.19
C ASP A 91 -11.37 -5.28 -9.71
N VAL A 92 -10.65 -6.09 -8.94
CA VAL A 92 -10.40 -7.50 -9.22
C VAL A 92 -10.87 -8.35 -8.03
N PRO A 93 -12.16 -8.73 -7.98
CA PRO A 93 -12.74 -9.45 -6.84
C PRO A 93 -12.01 -10.75 -6.49
N GLU A 94 -11.46 -11.47 -7.47
CA GLU A 94 -10.69 -12.70 -7.25
C GLU A 94 -9.42 -12.45 -6.42
N VAL A 95 -8.79 -11.28 -6.56
CA VAL A 95 -7.59 -10.90 -5.80
C VAL A 95 -7.95 -10.61 -4.34
N SER A 96 -9.02 -9.82 -4.11
CA SER A 96 -9.54 -9.57 -2.76
C SER A 96 -9.98 -10.87 -2.09
N TRP A 97 -10.63 -11.77 -2.83
CA TRP A 97 -11.03 -13.09 -2.32
C TRP A 97 -9.83 -13.90 -1.85
N GLN A 98 -8.75 -13.95 -2.63
CA GLN A 98 -7.54 -14.71 -2.25
C GLN A 98 -6.85 -14.10 -1.02
N LEU A 99 -6.81 -12.77 -0.91
CA LEU A 99 -6.28 -12.11 0.29
C LEU A 99 -7.09 -12.51 1.54
N GLN A 100 -8.41 -12.58 1.44
CA GLN A 100 -9.29 -13.03 2.53
C GLN A 100 -9.11 -14.52 2.87
N GLU A 101 -9.16 -15.39 1.85
CA GLU A 101 -9.00 -16.85 1.98
C GLU A 101 -7.68 -17.23 2.66
N HIS A 102 -6.65 -16.41 2.47
CA HIS A 102 -5.32 -16.59 3.03
C HIS A 102 -5.04 -15.78 4.29
N GLN A 103 -6.06 -15.15 4.89
CA GLN A 103 -5.91 -14.34 6.10
C GLN A 103 -4.77 -13.31 5.96
N ALA A 104 -4.69 -12.65 4.80
CA ALA A 104 -3.67 -11.66 4.51
C ALA A 104 -3.79 -10.48 5.48
N VAL A 105 -2.64 -9.99 5.96
CA VAL A 105 -2.57 -8.87 6.89
C VAL A 105 -1.40 -7.94 6.55
N VAL A 106 -1.64 -6.64 6.58
CA VAL A 106 -0.56 -5.65 6.65
C VAL A 106 -0.25 -5.44 8.14
N LEU A 107 0.94 -5.86 8.58
CA LEU A 107 1.35 -5.77 9.98
C LEU A 107 2.25 -4.55 10.19
N LEU A 108 1.70 -3.51 10.80
CA LEU A 108 2.43 -2.29 11.11
C LEU A 108 3.23 -2.43 12.40
N LEU A 109 4.51 -2.10 12.31
CA LEU A 109 5.48 -2.11 13.39
C LEU A 109 6.13 -0.72 13.49
N ALA A 110 6.63 -0.35 14.65
CA ALA A 110 7.26 0.95 14.87
C ALA A 110 8.55 1.10 14.05
N ASP A 111 9.35 0.04 14.01
CA ASP A 111 10.69 -0.02 13.44
C ASP A 111 11.12 -1.48 13.19
N GLU A 112 12.23 -1.66 12.47
CA GLU A 112 12.84 -2.97 12.22
C GLU A 112 13.24 -3.70 13.53
N ASP A 113 13.63 -2.96 14.57
CA ASP A 113 13.97 -3.55 15.87
C ASP A 113 12.74 -4.24 16.51
N GLU A 114 11.53 -3.68 16.39
CA GLU A 114 10.29 -4.33 16.84
C GLU A 114 10.01 -5.62 16.09
N TYR A 115 10.28 -5.63 14.79
CA TYR A 115 10.13 -6.82 13.96
C TYR A 115 11.10 -7.92 14.40
N LEU A 116 12.40 -7.61 14.46
CA LEU A 116 13.45 -8.59 14.76
C LEU A 116 13.36 -9.17 16.17
N THR A 117 12.79 -8.42 17.12
CA THR A 117 12.59 -8.88 18.50
C THR A 117 11.19 -9.46 18.76
N GLY A 118 10.27 -9.31 17.79
CA GLY A 118 8.88 -9.75 17.85
C GLY A 118 8.56 -10.79 16.76
N ALA A 119 7.65 -10.44 15.86
CA ALA A 119 7.12 -11.34 14.84
C ALA A 119 8.23 -11.98 13.99
N GLY A 120 9.22 -11.20 13.53
CA GLY A 120 10.33 -11.72 12.72
C GLY A 120 11.25 -12.69 13.46
N ALA A 121 11.24 -12.70 14.79
CA ALA A 121 12.04 -13.63 15.58
C ALA A 121 11.41 -15.03 15.67
N VAL A 122 10.09 -15.14 15.46
CA VAL A 122 9.32 -16.38 15.68
C VAL A 122 8.33 -16.72 14.59
N GLU A 123 8.25 -15.94 13.51
CA GLU A 123 7.32 -16.18 12.41
C GLU A 123 7.50 -17.58 11.80
N GLY A 124 6.40 -18.15 11.34
CA GLY A 124 6.34 -19.47 10.77
C GLY A 124 4.97 -20.12 10.97
N LEU A 125 4.78 -21.28 10.35
CA LEU A 125 3.50 -21.98 10.36
C LEU A 125 2.99 -22.33 11.77
N GLU A 126 3.88 -22.45 12.75
CA GLU A 126 3.54 -22.79 14.14
C GLU A 126 3.25 -21.56 15.03
N SER A 127 3.56 -20.34 14.57
CA SER A 127 3.38 -19.10 15.36
C SER A 127 2.14 -18.30 14.96
N GLU A 128 1.23 -18.91 14.22
CA GLU A 128 -0.03 -18.33 13.72
C GLU A 128 0.16 -17.12 12.76
N VAL A 129 1.40 -16.73 12.48
CA VAL A 129 1.79 -15.71 11.50
C VAL A 129 2.94 -16.21 10.63
N ILE A 130 2.90 -15.93 9.33
CA ILE A 130 3.99 -16.22 8.40
C ILE A 130 4.17 -15.04 7.45
N LYS A 131 5.41 -14.63 7.20
CA LYS A 131 5.66 -13.58 6.24
C LYS A 131 5.38 -14.06 4.81
N ASN A 132 4.85 -13.19 3.97
CA ASN A 132 4.46 -13.46 2.59
C ASN A 132 5.64 -13.83 1.68
N ASP A 133 6.88 -13.53 2.05
CA ASP A 133 8.11 -13.92 1.33
C ASP A 133 8.84 -15.13 1.97
N ASN A 134 8.28 -15.68 3.06
CA ASN A 134 8.87 -16.82 3.74
C ASN A 134 8.90 -18.05 2.79
N PRO A 135 10.01 -18.80 2.69
CA PRO A 135 10.09 -19.96 1.79
C PRO A 135 9.08 -21.08 2.08
N GLY A 136 8.55 -21.14 3.31
CA GLY A 136 7.50 -22.08 3.70
C GLY A 136 6.09 -21.66 3.26
N TRP A 137 5.90 -20.41 2.83
CA TRP A 137 4.62 -19.88 2.38
C TRP A 137 4.30 -20.32 0.94
N ASN A 138 3.04 -20.71 0.70
CA ASN A 138 2.46 -20.87 -0.64
C ASN A 138 0.92 -20.92 -0.56
N CYS A 139 0.25 -20.84 -1.71
CA CYS A 139 -1.22 -20.82 -1.81
C CYS A 139 -1.94 -22.11 -1.32
N SER A 140 -1.25 -23.11 -0.78
CA SER A 140 -1.86 -24.27 -0.09
C SER A 140 -1.88 -24.12 1.43
N VAL A 141 -1.12 -23.17 1.99
CA VAL A 141 -1.11 -22.88 3.43
C VAL A 141 -2.43 -22.21 3.82
N ARG A 142 -2.99 -22.62 4.97
CA ARG A 142 -4.26 -22.14 5.53
C ARG A 142 -4.18 -22.08 7.06
N GLY A 143 -5.05 -21.29 7.68
CA GLY A 143 -5.20 -21.24 9.15
C GLY A 143 -4.08 -20.48 9.88
N VAL A 144 -3.30 -19.69 9.14
CA VAL A 144 -2.17 -18.87 9.61
C VAL A 144 -2.33 -17.51 8.93
N PHE A 145 -2.09 -16.42 9.66
CA PHE A 145 -2.09 -15.08 9.06
C PHE A 145 -0.85 -14.88 8.20
N VAL A 146 -1.04 -14.36 6.99
CA VAL A 146 0.05 -14.15 6.04
C VAL A 146 0.31 -12.67 5.98
N PHE A 147 1.47 -12.24 6.44
CA PHE A 147 1.73 -10.83 6.62
C PHE A 147 2.81 -10.28 5.69
N SER A 148 2.67 -9.00 5.37
CA SER A 148 3.78 -8.13 4.98
C SER A 148 3.94 -7.10 6.09
N GLU A 149 5.17 -6.92 6.56
CA GLU A 149 5.54 -5.93 7.54
C GLU A 149 5.58 -4.53 6.92
N LEU A 150 5.18 -3.53 7.71
CA LEU A 150 5.32 -2.14 7.33
C LEU A 150 5.86 -1.34 8.51
N PHE A 151 7.01 -0.70 8.33
CA PHE A 151 7.61 0.11 9.37
C PHE A 151 7.11 1.54 9.33
N GLN A 152 6.59 2.01 10.46
CA GLN A 152 6.16 3.40 10.59
C GLN A 152 7.27 4.40 10.23
N THR A 153 8.52 4.09 10.57
CA THR A 153 9.69 4.94 10.25
C THR A 153 9.92 5.14 8.75
N GLU A 154 9.28 4.33 7.91
CA GLU A 154 9.42 4.32 6.44
C GLU A 154 8.16 4.78 5.71
N THR A 155 7.08 5.04 6.45
CA THR A 155 5.86 5.64 5.91
C THR A 155 5.94 7.16 5.89
N ARG A 156 5.39 7.79 4.84
CA ARG A 156 5.27 9.25 4.69
C ARG A 156 6.56 10.02 5.02
N ARG A 157 7.68 9.57 4.48
CA ARG A 157 8.99 10.18 4.73
C ARG A 157 9.07 11.57 4.10
N LYS A 158 9.96 12.41 4.64
CA LYS A 158 10.11 13.81 4.19
C LYS A 158 10.68 13.95 2.78
N ASP A 159 11.33 12.91 2.28
CA ASP A 159 11.89 12.79 0.94
C ASP A 159 10.84 12.37 -0.11
N GLY A 160 9.61 12.11 0.31
CA GLY A 160 8.51 11.67 -0.57
C GLY A 160 8.39 10.16 -0.68
N GLU A 161 9.31 9.40 -0.08
CA GLU A 161 9.24 7.93 -0.08
C GLU A 161 8.21 7.42 0.93
N ASP A 162 7.50 6.37 0.52
CA ASP A 162 6.45 5.77 1.33
C ASP A 162 6.46 4.24 1.14
N ALA A 163 7.05 3.53 2.09
CA ALA A 163 7.15 2.07 2.06
C ALA A 163 5.77 1.39 2.08
N ALA A 164 4.71 2.10 2.48
CA ALA A 164 3.35 1.56 2.40
C ALA A 164 2.98 1.15 0.98
N TRP A 165 3.54 1.80 -0.04
CA TRP A 165 3.27 1.43 -1.43
C TRP A 165 3.88 0.09 -1.81
N GLU A 166 5.15 -0.15 -1.46
CA GLU A 166 5.86 -1.38 -1.80
C GLU A 166 5.28 -2.56 -1.01
N GLU A 167 5.20 -2.44 0.31
CA GLU A 167 4.88 -3.57 1.19
C GLU A 167 3.44 -4.05 1.03
N ILE A 168 2.50 -3.10 0.89
CA ILE A 168 1.11 -3.46 0.62
C ILE A 168 0.98 -4.11 -0.76
N LEU A 169 1.75 -3.63 -1.74
CA LEU A 169 1.74 -4.20 -3.08
C LEU A 169 2.42 -5.57 -3.12
N HIS A 170 3.46 -5.80 -2.31
CA HIS A 170 4.02 -7.12 -2.09
C HIS A 170 2.95 -8.09 -1.58
N LEU A 171 2.15 -7.69 -0.59
CA LEU A 171 1.06 -8.54 -0.09
C LEU A 171 0.00 -8.83 -1.18
N ILE A 172 -0.48 -7.79 -1.87
CA ILE A 172 -1.48 -7.90 -2.94
C ILE A 172 -0.98 -8.78 -4.09
N THR A 173 0.29 -8.64 -4.47
CA THR A 173 0.86 -9.42 -5.58
C THR A 173 1.18 -10.85 -5.15
N HIS A 174 1.94 -11.08 -4.07
CA HIS A 174 2.30 -12.44 -3.61
C HIS A 174 1.09 -13.28 -3.25
N VAL A 175 0.16 -12.73 -2.47
CA VAL A 175 -0.97 -13.48 -1.92
C VAL A 175 -2.21 -13.36 -2.81
N GLY A 176 -2.59 -12.13 -3.19
CA GLY A 176 -3.78 -11.90 -3.99
C GLY A 176 -3.64 -12.40 -5.44
N TYR A 177 -2.85 -11.70 -6.25
CA TYR A 177 -2.63 -12.05 -7.66
C TYR A 177 -1.96 -13.42 -7.82
N GLY A 178 -0.94 -13.72 -7.02
CA GLY A 178 -0.19 -14.97 -7.06
C GLY A 178 -1.06 -16.21 -6.86
N CYS A 179 -2.07 -16.13 -6.00
CA CYS A 179 -3.01 -17.23 -5.77
C CYS A 179 -4.25 -17.19 -6.67
N ALA A 180 -4.67 -16.01 -7.14
CA ALA A 180 -5.80 -15.88 -8.08
C ALA A 180 -5.43 -16.34 -9.50
N PHE A 181 -4.20 -16.06 -9.93
CA PHE A 181 -3.72 -16.29 -11.29
C PHE A 181 -2.29 -16.87 -11.29
N PRO A 182 -2.08 -18.07 -10.72
CA PRO A 182 -0.74 -18.62 -10.48
C PRO A 182 0.10 -18.80 -11.75
N GLU A 183 -0.51 -19.07 -12.91
CA GLU A 183 0.20 -19.18 -14.18
C GLU A 183 0.81 -17.83 -14.62
N ARG A 184 0.19 -16.72 -14.21
CA ARG A 184 0.58 -15.36 -14.62
C ARG A 184 1.44 -14.66 -13.57
N TRP A 185 1.09 -14.85 -12.30
CA TRP A 185 1.60 -14.11 -11.15
C TRP A 185 2.29 -14.99 -10.11
N GLY A 186 2.34 -16.30 -10.30
CA GLY A 186 2.89 -17.20 -9.29
C GLY A 186 4.36 -16.92 -8.98
N PHE A 187 4.70 -16.95 -7.68
CA PHE A 187 6.03 -16.71 -7.13
C PHE A 187 6.77 -18.01 -6.76
N GLN A 188 6.35 -19.14 -7.33
CA GLN A 188 6.99 -20.42 -7.04
C GLN A 188 8.50 -20.33 -7.29
N GLN A 189 9.28 -20.42 -6.21
CA GLN A 189 10.69 -20.74 -6.30
C GLN A 189 10.80 -21.93 -7.24
N ILE A 190 11.56 -21.76 -8.32
CA ILE A 190 11.88 -22.73 -9.37
C ILE A 190 11.48 -24.13 -8.89
N SER A 191 10.26 -24.56 -9.24
CA SER A 191 9.89 -25.94 -8.98
C SER A 191 10.96 -26.81 -9.65
N GLU A 192 11.21 -28.01 -9.16
CA GLU A 192 12.10 -28.97 -9.85
C GLU A 192 11.72 -29.20 -11.33
N LYS A 193 10.56 -28.69 -11.76
CA LYS A 193 10.02 -28.70 -13.13
C LYS A 193 10.26 -27.41 -13.95
N GLY A 194 10.86 -26.36 -13.40
CA GLY A 194 11.27 -25.15 -14.14
C GLY A 194 10.13 -24.27 -14.68
N ILE A 195 8.90 -24.41 -14.16
CA ILE A 195 7.75 -23.61 -14.59
C ILE A 195 7.84 -22.24 -13.93
N ARG A 196 7.93 -21.18 -14.75
CA ARG A 196 7.90 -19.76 -14.34
C ARG A 196 6.54 -19.19 -14.68
N SER A 197 6.08 -18.23 -13.89
CA SER A 197 4.89 -17.45 -14.24
C SER A 197 5.14 -16.58 -15.47
N GLU A 198 4.09 -16.15 -16.16
CA GLU A 198 4.21 -15.24 -17.30
C GLU A 198 4.96 -13.95 -16.92
N LEU A 199 4.68 -13.39 -15.74
CA LEU A 199 5.38 -12.21 -15.22
C LEU A 199 6.87 -12.48 -14.96
N SER A 200 7.21 -13.58 -14.28
CA SER A 200 8.62 -13.91 -14.03
C SER A 200 9.38 -14.11 -15.35
N ARG A 201 8.76 -14.76 -16.34
CA ARG A 201 9.35 -14.92 -17.68
C ARG A 201 9.53 -13.57 -18.38
N ALA A 202 8.57 -12.66 -18.24
CA ALA A 202 8.65 -11.32 -18.80
C ALA A 202 9.78 -10.49 -18.18
N LEU A 203 9.89 -10.55 -16.84
CA LEU A 203 10.97 -9.92 -16.10
C LEU A 203 12.32 -10.51 -16.49
N ASP A 204 12.44 -11.83 -16.63
CA ASP A 204 13.68 -12.48 -17.09
C ASP A 204 14.09 -11.99 -18.50
N ILE A 205 13.12 -11.83 -19.41
CA ILE A 205 13.39 -11.31 -20.77
C ILE A 205 13.83 -9.86 -20.73
N ALA A 206 13.13 -9.02 -19.94
CA ALA A 206 13.42 -7.61 -19.81
C ALA A 206 14.78 -7.36 -19.13
N LEU A 207 15.16 -8.22 -18.18
CA LEU A 207 16.41 -8.11 -17.43
C LEU A 207 17.60 -8.81 -18.12
N GLY A 208 17.36 -9.72 -19.07
CA GLY A 208 18.40 -10.35 -19.88
C GLY A 208 19.27 -11.35 -19.10
N SER A 209 20.57 -11.39 -19.38
CA SER A 209 21.54 -12.31 -18.74
C SER A 209 21.91 -11.95 -17.29
N CYS A 210 21.19 -11.00 -16.71
CA CYS A 210 21.47 -10.52 -15.38
C CYS A 210 21.04 -11.53 -14.33
N PRO A 211 21.89 -11.81 -13.32
CA PRO A 211 21.50 -12.74 -12.27
C PRO A 211 20.24 -12.20 -11.58
N PRO A 212 19.19 -13.03 -11.40
CA PRO A 212 17.97 -12.59 -10.76
C PRO A 212 18.27 -12.14 -9.32
N SER A 213 17.84 -10.91 -9.00
CA SER A 213 17.77 -10.38 -7.63
C SER A 213 16.91 -11.27 -6.71
N TYR A 214 16.03 -12.10 -7.31
CA TYR A 214 15.04 -12.96 -6.66
C TYR A 214 15.59 -14.17 -5.89
N THR A 215 16.89 -14.47 -5.96
CA THR A 215 17.46 -15.61 -5.21
C THR A 215 17.72 -15.31 -3.73
N GLY A 216 17.23 -14.17 -3.20
CA GLY A 216 17.45 -13.74 -1.82
C GLY A 216 18.93 -13.47 -1.49
N ARG A 217 19.82 -13.50 -2.49
CA ARG A 217 21.23 -13.15 -2.37
C ARG A 217 21.51 -11.99 -3.29
N GLN A 218 21.80 -10.82 -2.72
CA GLN A 218 22.34 -9.70 -3.48
C GLN A 218 23.70 -10.12 -4.08
N GLY A 219 23.68 -10.52 -5.35
CA GLY A 219 24.87 -10.88 -6.11
C GLY A 219 25.77 -9.68 -6.38
N ARG A 220 26.97 -9.95 -6.91
CA ARG A 220 27.89 -8.89 -7.32
C ARG A 220 27.26 -8.13 -8.50
N LYS A 221 27.10 -6.83 -8.33
CA LYS A 221 26.49 -5.91 -9.31
C LYS A 221 27.32 -5.89 -10.60
N GLU A 222 26.77 -6.40 -11.70
CA GLU A 222 27.41 -6.39 -13.02
C GLU A 222 27.04 -5.11 -13.76
N ARG A 223 28.03 -4.45 -14.39
CA ARG A 223 27.79 -3.33 -15.32
C ARG A 223 27.00 -3.90 -16.50
N ASP A 224 25.89 -3.27 -16.85
CA ASP A 224 24.89 -3.67 -17.86
C ASP A 224 23.67 -4.44 -17.33
N CYS A 225 23.58 -4.66 -16.01
CA CYS A 225 22.35 -5.13 -15.40
C CYS A 225 21.44 -4.00 -14.94
N HIS A 226 20.18 -4.06 -15.38
CA HIS A 226 19.17 -2.99 -15.29
C HIS A 226 18.81 -2.51 -13.86
N TYR A 227 19.44 -3.07 -12.83
CA TYR A 227 19.40 -2.57 -11.46
C TYR A 227 20.65 -1.75 -11.07
N PHE A 228 21.48 -1.28 -12.02
CA PHE A 228 22.58 -0.35 -11.74
C PHE A 228 22.53 1.02 -12.46
N TYR A 229 21.92 1.99 -11.77
CA TYR A 229 22.51 3.23 -11.20
C TYR A 229 23.43 4.16 -12.01
N GLU A 230 23.85 3.88 -13.24
CA GLU A 230 24.67 4.84 -14.00
C GLU A 230 24.28 4.91 -15.48
N GLY A 231 23.79 6.08 -15.88
CA GLY A 231 23.68 6.41 -17.31
C GLY A 231 22.56 7.35 -17.67
N GLY A 232 22.57 8.60 -17.15
CA GLY A 232 21.95 9.77 -17.78
C GLY A 232 20.46 9.74 -18.16
N ARG A 233 19.72 8.67 -17.86
CA ARG A 233 18.26 8.59 -17.94
C ARG A 233 17.69 8.68 -16.53
N SER A 234 16.56 9.37 -16.42
CA SER A 234 15.93 9.90 -15.22
C SER A 234 15.38 8.88 -14.21
N CYS A 235 15.70 7.58 -14.31
CA CYS A 235 15.16 6.57 -13.41
C CYS A 235 16.01 6.57 -12.11
N SER A 236 15.61 7.40 -11.15
CA SER A 236 16.15 7.45 -9.78
C SER A 236 15.61 6.26 -8.97
N PRO A 237 16.32 5.69 -7.99
CA PRO A 237 15.90 4.50 -7.23
C PRO A 237 14.83 4.79 -6.14
N SER A 238 13.98 5.80 -6.30
CA SER A 238 12.92 5.99 -5.30
C SER A 238 11.84 4.92 -5.49
N LEU A 239 11.12 4.58 -4.42
CA LEU A 239 9.93 3.72 -4.45
C LEU A 239 8.92 4.13 -5.53
N GLU A 240 8.83 5.42 -5.81
CA GLU A 240 8.03 5.99 -6.91
C GLU A 240 8.45 5.47 -8.29
N HIS A 241 9.71 5.07 -8.46
CA HIS A 241 10.30 4.66 -9.72
C HIS A 241 10.28 3.17 -10.00
N GLU A 242 10.19 2.31 -8.98
CA GLU A 242 10.01 0.86 -9.17
C GLU A 242 8.74 0.57 -9.99
N TYR A 243 7.72 1.40 -9.77
CA TYR A 243 6.45 1.42 -10.49
C TYR A 243 6.34 2.49 -11.60
N SER A 244 7.39 3.30 -11.83
CA SER A 244 7.34 4.36 -12.85
C SER A 244 7.33 3.82 -14.28
N HIS A 245 7.07 4.74 -15.22
CA HIS A 245 7.16 4.55 -16.66
C HIS A 245 8.42 3.79 -17.14
N CYS A 246 9.54 3.78 -16.41
CA CYS A 246 10.73 3.04 -16.84
C CYS A 246 10.49 1.51 -16.91
N THR A 247 9.87 0.91 -15.90
CA THR A 247 9.56 -0.54 -15.87
C THR A 247 8.45 -0.87 -16.86
N GLN A 248 7.38 -0.06 -16.87
CA GLN A 248 6.25 -0.27 -17.77
C GLN A 248 6.61 -0.06 -19.25
N GLU A 249 7.41 0.94 -19.61
CA GLU A 249 7.84 1.19 -21.00
C GLU A 249 8.84 0.13 -21.46
N LEU A 250 9.74 -0.34 -20.59
CA LEU A 250 10.62 -1.46 -20.91
C LEU A 250 9.83 -2.75 -21.12
N LEU A 251 8.85 -3.05 -20.26
CA LEU A 251 7.92 -4.15 -20.48
C LEU A 251 7.15 -3.94 -21.79
N ARG A 252 6.61 -2.74 -22.06
CA ARG A 252 5.87 -2.47 -23.31
C ARG A 252 6.71 -2.70 -24.56
N LEU A 253 7.99 -2.32 -24.52
CA LEU A 253 8.92 -2.43 -25.64
C LEU A 253 9.50 -3.82 -25.84
N HIS A 254 9.73 -4.57 -24.75
CA HIS A 254 10.46 -5.84 -24.77
C HIS A 254 9.59 -7.08 -24.45
N ASP A 255 8.47 -6.91 -23.75
CA ASP A 255 7.45 -7.94 -23.50
C ASP A 255 6.02 -7.35 -23.47
N PRO A 256 5.38 -7.16 -24.63
CA PRO A 256 4.01 -6.62 -24.72
C PRO A 256 2.97 -7.40 -23.91
N GLU A 257 3.21 -8.70 -23.66
CA GLU A 257 2.33 -9.51 -22.83
C GLU A 257 2.58 -9.24 -21.35
N GLY A 258 3.85 -9.15 -20.92
CA GLY A 258 4.22 -8.67 -19.58
C GLY A 258 3.68 -7.28 -19.27
N PHE A 259 3.66 -6.38 -20.25
CA PHE A 259 3.03 -5.06 -20.12
C PHE A 259 1.51 -5.15 -19.97
N ARG A 260 0.85 -6.01 -20.76
CA ARG A 260 -0.60 -6.27 -20.62
C ARG A 260 -0.94 -6.81 -19.22
N LEU A 261 -0.06 -7.63 -18.66
CA LEU A 261 -0.19 -8.16 -17.30
C LEU A 261 0.06 -7.10 -16.23
N ALA A 262 1.07 -6.24 -16.39
CA ALA A 262 1.27 -5.06 -15.53
C ALA A 262 0.09 -4.08 -15.60
N GLY A 263 -0.71 -4.13 -16.68
CA GLY A 263 -2.02 -3.47 -16.79
C GLY A 263 -3.06 -3.92 -15.75
N LEU A 264 -2.82 -5.04 -15.05
CA LEU A 264 -3.62 -5.50 -13.91
C LEU A 264 -3.14 -4.92 -12.58
N LEU A 265 -1.93 -4.36 -12.53
CA LEU A 265 -1.46 -3.68 -11.32
C LEU A 265 -2.13 -2.31 -11.20
N PRO A 266 -2.12 -1.76 -9.99
CA PRO A 266 -2.50 -0.38 -9.78
C PRO A 266 -1.78 0.58 -10.75
N GLN A 267 -2.55 1.31 -11.56
CA GLN A 267 -1.99 2.17 -12.63
C GLN A 267 -1.41 3.52 -12.14
N GLY A 268 -1.35 3.73 -10.83
CA GLY A 268 -0.81 4.94 -10.23
C GLY A 268 -0.52 4.73 -8.74
N LEU A 269 0.38 5.56 -8.21
CA LEU A 269 0.68 5.54 -6.79
C LEU A 269 -0.52 6.07 -5.99
N PRO A 270 -0.87 5.39 -4.89
CA PRO A 270 -1.96 5.83 -4.06
C PRO A 270 -1.58 7.13 -3.36
N ARG A 271 -2.55 8.04 -3.28
CA ARG A 271 -2.37 9.37 -2.68
C ARG A 271 -2.60 9.36 -1.17
N GLY A 272 -3.00 8.22 -0.59
CA GLY A 272 -3.40 8.10 0.81
C GLY A 272 -4.70 8.85 1.12
N LEU A 273 -5.54 9.04 0.10
CA LEU A 273 -6.79 9.78 0.10
C LEU A 273 -7.91 8.92 -0.52
N TYR A 274 -8.11 7.72 0.02
CA TYR A 274 -9.24 6.87 -0.35
C TYR A 274 -10.56 7.49 0.14
N ARG A 275 -11.51 7.70 -0.77
CA ARG A 275 -12.86 8.19 -0.47
C ARG A 275 -13.90 7.41 -1.28
N PRO A 276 -14.43 6.31 -0.74
CA PRO A 276 -15.33 5.48 -1.51
C PRO A 276 -16.64 6.23 -1.79
N ALA A 277 -17.24 6.02 -2.95
CA ALA A 277 -18.59 6.49 -3.26
C ALA A 277 -19.65 5.92 -2.31
N HIS A 278 -19.35 4.78 -1.67
CA HIS A 278 -20.15 4.12 -0.65
C HIS A 278 -19.28 3.79 0.58
N SER A 279 -19.65 4.30 1.75
CA SER A 279 -18.93 4.09 3.02
C SER A 279 -18.77 2.60 3.34
N ILE A 280 -17.53 2.07 3.22
CA ILE A 280 -17.11 0.80 3.82
C ILE A 280 -16.74 0.97 5.30
N TRP A 281 -16.48 2.21 5.71
CA TRP A 281 -16.17 2.63 7.08
C TRP A 281 -17.21 3.67 7.48
N GLY A 282 -18.13 3.34 8.40
CA GLY A 282 -19.19 4.28 8.83
C GLY A 282 -18.64 5.69 9.12
N ASP A 283 -19.29 6.72 8.57
CA ASP A 283 -18.98 8.16 8.68
C ASP A 283 -17.50 8.50 8.94
N LEU A 284 -16.61 8.13 8.01
CA LEU A 284 -15.25 8.71 7.92
C LEU A 284 -15.25 10.06 7.17
N ASP A 285 -16.41 10.56 6.74
CA ASP A 285 -16.59 11.80 5.98
C ASP A 285 -16.12 13.07 6.73
N ASP A 286 -15.91 12.97 8.05
CA ASP A 286 -15.36 14.04 8.90
C ASP A 286 -13.83 13.99 9.06
N LEU A 287 -13.15 13.02 8.44
CA LEU A 287 -11.68 13.03 8.36
C LEU A 287 -11.23 14.04 7.31
N CYS A 288 -10.64 15.13 7.79
CA CYS A 288 -10.02 16.12 6.92
C CYS A 288 -8.96 15.44 6.04
N PRO A 289 -8.79 15.85 4.77
CA PRO A 289 -7.72 15.32 3.92
C PRO A 289 -6.38 15.41 4.67
N PHE A 290 -5.64 14.29 4.66
CA PHE A 290 -4.39 14.10 5.39
C PHE A 290 -3.21 14.91 4.85
#